data_AF-A0A793MVC1-F1
#
_entry.id   AF-A0A793MVC1-F1
#
_cell.length_a   1.000
_cell.length_b   1.000
_cell.length_c   1.000
_cell.angle_alpha   90.00
_cell.angle_beta   90.00
_cell.angle_gamma   90.00
#
_symmetry.space_group_name_H-M   'P 1'
#
loop_
_entity.id
_entity.type
_entity.pdbx_description
1 polymer ?
#
loop_
_entity_poly.entity_id
_entity_poly.type
_entity_poly.pdbx_seq_one_letter_code
_entity_poly.pdbx_strand_id
1 'polypeptide(L)'
;EVTAIAEKIRLLDKELRRALVSLKTLKSKGVNSFSDFYAIDLTSKNGRELCRTLAYKIFEKIIINTDNKTCDIYFMNGIVFKHYPLMKVISAQQAISALKYMVDGEVYF
;
A
#
# COMPACT_ATOMS: atom_id res chain seq x y z
N GLU A 1 31.76 0.14 28.70
CA GLU A 1 30.64 -0.65 28.14
C GLU A 1 29.27 -0.01 28.38
N VAL A 2 28.92 0.36 29.62
CA VAL A 2 27.62 0.99 29.96
C VAL A 2 27.34 2.29 29.17
N THR A 3 28.34 3.14 28.97
CA THR A 3 28.23 4.39 28.19
C THR A 3 27.96 4.16 26.71
N ALA A 4 28.56 3.13 26.10
CA ALA A 4 28.31 2.78 24.70
C ALA A 4 26.88 2.22 24.52
N ILE A 5 26.38 1.47 25.50
CA ILE A 5 25.00 0.96 25.52
C ILE A 5 24.01 2.12 25.68
N ALA A 6 24.26 3.05 26.59
CA ALA A 6 23.42 4.22 26.80
C ALA A 6 23.31 5.08 25.53
N GLU A 7 24.42 5.27 24.81
CA GLU A 7 24.40 6.04 23.57
C GLU A 7 23.65 5.31 22.44
N LYS A 8 23.77 3.99 22.36
CA LYS A 8 22.99 3.17 21.41
C LYS A 8 21.48 3.23 21.70
N ILE A 9 21.08 3.18 22.97
CA ILE A 9 19.68 3.36 23.40
C ILE A 9 19.17 4.75 22.99
N ARG A 10 19.97 5.79 23.20
CA ARG A 10 19.61 7.16 22.83
C ARG A 10 19.39 7.34 21.33
N LEU A 11 20.24 6.72 20.51
CA LEU A 11 20.10 6.74 19.05
C LEU A 11 18.84 6.00 18.59
N LEU A 12 18.59 4.80 19.14
CA LEU A 12 17.39 4.02 18.83
C LEU A 12 16.10 4.74 19.24
N ASP A 13 16.06 5.39 20.42
CA ASP A 13 14.90 6.18 20.85
C ASP A 13 14.64 7.36 19.90
N LYS A 14 15.70 8.00 19.41
CA LYS A 14 15.60 9.09 18.42
C LYS A 14 15.04 8.60 17.09
N GLU A 15 15.48 7.45 16.61
CA GLU A 15 14.96 6.82 15.39
C GLU A 15 13.50 6.39 15.56
N LEU A 16 13.15 5.78 16.70
CA LEU A 16 11.79 5.38 17.02
C LEU A 16 10.83 6.59 17.03
N ARG A 17 11.22 7.69 17.68
CA ARG A 17 10.42 8.93 17.69
C ARG A 17 10.23 9.50 16.28
N ARG A 18 11.27 9.50 15.44
CA ARG A 18 11.16 9.95 14.05
C ARG A 18 10.20 9.07 13.26
N ALA A 19 10.34 7.75 13.35
CA ALA A 19 9.47 6.80 12.69
C ALA A 19 8.00 6.96 13.13
N LEU A 20 7.75 7.14 14.43
CA LEU A 20 6.41 7.38 14.97
C LEU A 20 5.77 8.69 14.45
N VAL A 21 6.55 9.77 14.34
CA VAL A 21 6.06 11.03 13.76
C VAL A 21 5.71 10.85 12.29
N SER A 22 6.59 10.21 11.50
CA SER A 22 6.31 9.88 10.10
C SER A 22 5.05 9.03 9.94
N LEU A 23 4.87 8.01 10.80
CA LEU A 23 3.66 7.19 10.85
C LEU A 23 2.41 8.01 11.15
N LYS A 24 2.47 8.94 12.11
CA LYS A 24 1.35 9.82 12.46
C LYS A 24 0.96 10.73 11.29
N THR A 25 1.95 11.28 10.57
CA THR A 25 1.73 12.10 9.38
C THR A 25 1.16 11.29 8.21
N LEU A 26 1.62 10.05 8.02
CA LEU A 26 1.07 9.16 7.00
C LEU A 26 -0.37 8.75 7.34
N LYS A 27 -0.64 8.45 8.61
CA LYS A 27 -1.99 8.14 9.11
C LYS A 27 -2.94 9.33 8.90
N SER A 28 -2.51 10.57 9.17
CA SER A 28 -3.35 11.76 8.95
C SER A 28 -3.59 12.05 7.46
N LYS A 29 -2.69 11.62 6.56
CA LYS A 29 -2.87 11.74 5.11
C LYS A 29 -3.68 10.59 4.50
N GLY A 30 -3.77 9.45 5.20
CA GLY A 30 -4.41 8.22 4.73
C GLY A 30 -5.90 8.09 5.03
N VAL A 31 -6.52 9.08 5.70
CA VAL A 31 -7.97 9.06 6.00
C VAL A 31 -8.72 9.94 5.02
N ASN A 32 -8.76 9.52 3.76
CA ASN A 32 -9.98 9.66 2.99
C ASN A 32 -10.63 8.28 3.10
N SER A 33 -11.77 8.20 3.76
CA SER A 33 -12.44 6.94 4.04
C SER A 33 -12.58 6.11 2.77
N PHE A 34 -12.04 4.89 2.75
CA PHE A 34 -12.18 3.96 1.63
C PHE A 34 -13.66 3.66 1.28
N SER A 35 -14.60 4.03 2.16
CA SER A 35 -16.04 4.03 1.90
C SER A 35 -16.45 4.84 0.67
N ASP A 36 -15.66 5.85 0.30
CA ASP A 36 -16.05 6.79 -0.74
C ASP A 36 -15.80 6.23 -2.14
N PHE A 37 -14.99 5.17 -2.29
CA PHE A 37 -14.72 4.54 -3.59
C PHE A 37 -15.96 3.88 -4.19
N TYR A 38 -16.78 3.22 -3.37
CA TYR A 38 -18.02 2.60 -3.84
C TYR A 38 -19.10 3.62 -4.19
N ALA A 39 -18.95 4.86 -3.71
CA ALA A 39 -19.85 5.97 -4.01
C ALA A 39 -19.43 6.78 -5.26
N ILE A 40 -18.28 6.47 -5.87
CA ILE A 40 -17.84 7.17 -7.09
C ILE A 40 -18.69 6.69 -8.27
N ASP A 41 -19.54 7.58 -8.77
CA ASP A 41 -20.25 7.36 -10.03
C ASP A 41 -19.31 7.52 -11.23
N LEU A 42 -18.89 6.39 -11.80
CA LEU A 42 -18.03 6.31 -12.99
C LEU A 42 -18.75 6.70 -14.29
N THR A 43 -20.08 6.83 -14.29
CA THR A 43 -20.83 7.33 -15.47
C THR A 43 -20.65 8.84 -15.64
N SER A 44 -20.40 9.57 -14.54
CA SER A 44 -20.08 10.99 -14.56
C SER A 44 -18.61 11.28 -14.93
N LYS A 45 -18.37 12.39 -15.64
CA LYS A 45 -16.99 12.84 -15.95
C LYS A 45 -16.21 13.13 -14.66
N ASN A 46 -16.84 13.78 -13.69
CA ASN A 46 -16.19 14.16 -12.43
C ASN A 46 -15.78 12.94 -11.60
N GLY A 47 -16.65 11.91 -11.54
CA GLY A 47 -16.33 10.66 -10.87
C GLY A 47 -15.16 9.92 -11.53
N ARG A 48 -15.07 9.90 -12.86
CA ARG A 48 -13.90 9.33 -13.57
C ARG A 48 -12.60 10.09 -13.27
N GLU A 49 -12.65 11.42 -13.22
CA GLU A 49 -11.49 12.26 -12.89
C GLU A 49 -11.01 12.03 -11.45
N LEU A 50 -11.95 11.95 -10.51
CA LEU A 50 -11.66 11.65 -9.11
C LEU A 50 -11.08 10.24 -8.95
N CYS A 51 -11.70 9.23 -9.57
CA CYS A 51 -11.20 7.86 -9.57
C CYS A 51 -9.77 7.79 -10.12
N ARG A 52 -9.50 8.47 -11.23
CA ARG A 52 -8.16 8.54 -11.84
C ARG A 52 -7.15 9.17 -10.89
N THR A 53 -7.50 10.29 -10.27
CA THR A 53 -6.64 10.98 -9.30
C THR A 53 -6.31 10.10 -8.10
N LEU A 54 -7.29 9.35 -7.60
CA LEU A 54 -7.10 8.41 -6.50
C LEU A 54 -6.25 7.21 -6.92
N ALA A 55 -6.49 6.66 -8.11
CA ALA A 55 -5.70 5.56 -8.65
C ALA A 55 -4.22 5.95 -8.78
N TYR A 56 -3.90 7.14 -9.33
CA TYR A 56 -2.52 7.61 -9.46
C TYR A 56 -1.81 7.88 -8.12
N LYS A 57 -2.54 8.09 -7.03
CA LYS A 57 -1.93 8.21 -5.69
C LYS A 57 -1.49 6.87 -5.12
N ILE A 58 -2.10 5.78 -5.59
CA ILE A 58 -1.96 4.43 -5.00
C ILE A 58 -1.11 3.54 -5.91
N PHE A 59 -1.38 3.55 -7.21
CA PHE A 59 -0.79 2.65 -8.19
C PHE A 59 0.21 3.38 -9.08
N GLU A 60 1.38 2.79 -9.23
CA GLU A 60 2.39 3.22 -10.21
C GLU A 60 2.02 2.68 -11.60
N LYS A 61 1.76 1.38 -11.70
CA LYS A 61 1.30 0.72 -12.93
C LYS A 61 0.58 -0.60 -12.62
N ILE A 62 -0.25 -1.04 -13.55
CA ILE A 62 -0.93 -2.33 -13.49
C ILE A 62 -0.67 -3.03 -14.83
N ILE A 63 -0.11 -4.24 -14.79
CA ILE A 63 0.19 -5.06 -15.97
C ILE A 63 -0.79 -6.22 -15.98
N ILE A 64 -1.63 -6.28 -17.01
CA ILE A 64 -2.68 -7.30 -17.11
C ILE A 64 -2.18 -8.42 -18.04
N ASN A 65 -2.17 -9.66 -17.54
CA ASN A 65 -1.94 -10.85 -18.32
C ASN A 65 -3.29 -11.55 -18.59
N THR A 66 -3.79 -11.39 -19.81
CA THR A 66 -5.09 -11.94 -20.23
C THR A 66 -5.07 -13.46 -20.38
N ASP A 67 -3.93 -14.05 -20.72
CA ASP A 67 -3.78 -15.49 -20.95
C ASP A 67 -3.92 -16.25 -19.62
N ASN A 68 -3.22 -15.74 -18.60
CA ASN A 68 -3.23 -16.33 -17.27
C ASN A 68 -4.38 -15.83 -16.40
N LYS A 69 -5.16 -14.84 -16.88
CA LYS A 69 -6.21 -14.16 -16.11
C LYS A 69 -5.70 -13.58 -14.78
N THR A 70 -4.46 -13.09 -14.79
CA THR A 70 -3.79 -12.48 -13.64
C THR A 70 -3.33 -11.07 -13.97
N CYS A 71 -3.01 -10.28 -12.96
CA CYS A 71 -2.33 -9.00 -13.13
C CYS A 71 -1.21 -8.81 -12.11
N ASP A 72 -0.21 -8.04 -12.51
CA ASP A 72 0.81 -7.52 -11.61
C ASP A 72 0.44 -6.07 -11.27
N ILE A 73 0.37 -5.77 -9.98
CA ILE A 73 -0.02 -4.45 -9.46
C ILE A 73 1.20 -3.83 -8.78
N TYR A 74 1.68 -2.71 -9.32
CA TYR A 74 2.79 -1.96 -8.76
C TYR A 74 2.24 -0.76 -8.00
N PHE A 75 2.56 -0.68 -6.71
CA PHE A 75 2.13 0.39 -5.83
C PHE A 75 3.18 1.49 -5.76
N MET A 76 2.73 2.74 -5.58
CA MET A 76 3.60 3.91 -5.47
C MET A 76 4.59 3.86 -4.28
N ASN A 77 4.33 2.99 -3.31
CA ASN A 77 5.21 2.78 -2.14
C ASN A 77 6.29 1.71 -2.37
N GLY A 78 6.39 1.15 -3.58
CA GLY A 78 7.38 0.13 -3.94
C GLY A 78 6.92 -1.32 -3.70
N ILE A 79 5.72 -1.54 -3.15
CA ILE A 79 5.15 -2.89 -3.04
C ILE A 79 4.70 -3.35 -4.42
N VAL A 80 4.87 -4.64 -4.71
CA VAL A 80 4.39 -5.26 -5.95
C VAL A 80 3.57 -6.49 -5.63
N PHE A 81 2.33 -6.55 -6.14
CA PHE A 81 1.55 -7.78 -6.12
C PHE A 81 1.74 -8.48 -7.46
N LYS A 82 2.19 -9.73 -7.43
CA LYS A 82 2.44 -10.59 -8.57
C LYS A 82 1.33 -11.61 -8.73
N HIS A 83 0.93 -11.87 -9.96
CA HIS A 83 -0.10 -12.86 -10.31
C HIS A 83 -1.45 -12.66 -9.63
N TYR A 84 -1.80 -11.43 -9.27
CA TYR A 84 -3.07 -11.12 -8.64
C TYR A 84 -4.25 -11.59 -9.52
N PRO A 85 -5.18 -12.43 -9.03
CA PRO A 85 -6.22 -13.01 -9.85
C PRO A 85 -7.29 -11.99 -10.24
N LEU A 86 -7.56 -11.85 -11.54
CA LEU A 86 -8.54 -10.86 -12.05
C LEU A 86 -9.99 -11.21 -11.70
N MET A 87 -10.31 -12.49 -11.62
CA MET A 87 -11.69 -12.99 -11.48
C MET A 87 -12.03 -13.41 -10.05
N LYS A 88 -11.10 -13.25 -9.11
CA LYS A 88 -11.28 -13.68 -7.71
C LYS A 88 -11.22 -12.46 -6.81
N VAL A 89 -12.24 -12.30 -5.98
CA VAL A 89 -12.24 -11.31 -4.91
C VAL A 89 -11.38 -11.85 -3.77
N ILE A 90 -10.27 -11.18 -3.49
CA ILE A 90 -9.43 -11.45 -2.32
C ILE A 90 -9.88 -10.50 -1.21
N SER A 91 -10.13 -11.04 -0.02
CA SER A 91 -10.50 -10.19 1.11
C SER A 91 -9.31 -9.35 1.59
N ALA A 92 -9.59 -8.18 2.17
CA ALA A 92 -8.52 -7.33 2.71
C ALA A 92 -7.64 -8.09 3.73
N GLN A 93 -8.24 -8.96 4.56
CA GLN A 93 -7.48 -9.78 5.52
C GLN A 93 -6.57 -10.80 4.84
N GLN A 94 -7.01 -11.42 3.74
CA GLN A 94 -6.17 -12.34 2.97
C GLN A 94 -5.00 -11.60 2.33
N ALA A 95 -5.25 -10.42 1.74
CA ALA A 95 -4.19 -9.58 1.19
C ALA A 95 -3.18 -9.14 2.26
N ILE A 96 -3.65 -8.72 3.44
CA ILE A 96 -2.78 -8.35 4.57
C ILE A 96 -1.97 -9.56 5.05
N SER A 97 -2.58 -10.74 5.12
CA SER A 97 -1.89 -11.97 5.54
C SER A 97 -0.80 -12.38 4.54
N ALA A 98 -1.03 -12.16 3.24
CA ALA A 98 -0.06 -12.43 2.19
C ALA A 98 1.21 -11.55 2.31
N LEU A 99 1.09 -10.33 2.85
CA LEU A 99 2.24 -9.44 3.10
C LEU A 99 3.28 -10.07 4.04
N LYS A 100 2.90 -11.05 4.88
CA LYS A 100 3.85 -11.79 5.73
C LYS A 100 4.89 -12.56 4.91
N TYR A 101 4.54 -12.94 3.68
CA TYR A 101 5.40 -13.72 2.79
C TYR A 101 6.08 -12.84 1.73
N MET A 102 6.15 -11.53 1.96
CA MET A 102 6.79 -10.59 1.04
C MET A 102 8.29 -10.83 0.94
N VAL A 103 8.82 -10.88 -0.28
CA VAL A 103 10.26 -10.99 -0.56
C VAL A 103 10.64 -9.86 -1.49
N ASP A 104 11.63 -9.04 -1.08
CA ASP A 104 12.12 -7.88 -1.85
C ASP A 104 11.01 -6.89 -2.29
N GLY A 105 9.96 -6.75 -1.49
CA GLY A 105 8.82 -5.88 -1.80
C GLY A 105 7.74 -6.53 -2.67
N GLU A 106 7.95 -7.77 -3.11
CA GLU A 106 7.00 -8.52 -3.94
C GLU A 106 6.18 -9.52 -3.12
N VAL A 107 4.89 -9.62 -3.45
CA VAL A 107 3.93 -10.56 -2.86
C VAL A 107 3.23 -11.31 -3.97
N TYR A 108 3.28 -12.64 -3.92
CA TYR A 108 2.70 -13.52 -4.94
C TYR A 108 1.31 -14.00 -4.49
N PHE A 109 0.33 -13.89 -5.38
CA PHE A 109 -1.08 -14.22 -5.13
C PHE A 109 -1.55 -15.45 -5.92
#